data_AF-A0A453MI18-F1
#
_entry.id   AF-A0A453MI18-F1
#
_cell.length_a   1.000
_cell.length_b   1.000
_cell.length_c   1.000
_cell.angle_alpha   90.00
_cell.angle_beta   90.00
_cell.angle_gamma   90.00
#
_symmetry.space_group_name_H-M   'P 1'
#
loop_
_entity.id
_entity.type
_entity.pdbx_description
1 polymer ?
#
loop_
_entity_poly.entity_id
_entity_poly.type
_entity_poly.pdbx_seq_one_letter_code
_entity_poly.pdbx_strand_id
1 'polypeptide(L)'
;RAGLEQRAAATQARELLELLLDTSHVVSKVEKLIKELPTAPSDSSDVEDRSVDKGYSGNDTTSPNVEAGTDVRETQSILLERIASEMNRLKFYISHAQNLPFIENMEKRVQGATKLLDGSLERCFVVGLEHRDAKVIYNCLRAYAAIDNTSSAEELFRTTVVSPLIQKIVPQNYAKAVSGVSSDDLEDDYEQIMQCVEKDCKFILEISSSANSGLHIFDFLANSILKEVHSAIMKGKPGACSPGKPKDFLRNYKASLKFLDFLEGYCPSKSAITKFRSEPAYTDFMRLWHVSVYFSLRFQEIAGGLDGALTATISPVGVNENQMKQKTLLLKQSIKLLESLQSCWSDDVLVFSHSDKFLRLSLQLISRYTTWLSSGLAARNASDGSTSSPADSEWALSVPVEDFIYVMHDVNAVIGELSESGDFVGRVNQLLASCPIEVLTLVKQSILQAVEPLKELLPSIMDVMIGVIVKRSNEDLKHLKGITATYRMTNKLPVRHSPYVSGILHPLKVNELPCLVFCFRSTDSILA
;
A
#
# COMPACT_ATOMS: atom_id res chain seq x y z
N ARG A 1 -63.50 22.62 -28.16
CA ARG A 1 -62.37 22.97 -27.28
C ARG A 1 -62.76 22.85 -25.81
N ALA A 2 -63.77 23.58 -25.33
CA ALA A 2 -64.29 23.49 -23.95
C ALA A 2 -64.69 22.07 -23.47
N GLY A 3 -65.34 21.26 -24.31
CA GLY A 3 -65.72 19.88 -23.92
C GLY A 3 -64.56 18.89 -23.79
N LEU A 4 -63.42 19.15 -24.46
CA LEU A 4 -62.19 18.36 -24.29
C LEU A 4 -61.46 18.74 -23.01
N GLU A 5 -61.43 20.04 -22.68
CA GLU A 5 -60.88 20.56 -21.42
C GLU A 5 -61.67 20.06 -20.21
N GLN A 6 -63.00 20.01 -20.29
CA GLN A 6 -63.85 19.50 -19.23
C GLN A 6 -63.69 17.99 -19.02
N ARG A 7 -63.48 17.21 -20.10
CA ARG A 7 -63.14 15.77 -20.00
C ARG A 7 -61.75 15.56 -19.41
N ALA A 8 -60.77 16.38 -19.79
CA ALA A 8 -59.42 16.31 -19.23
C ALA A 8 -59.45 16.61 -17.72
N ALA A 9 -60.16 17.66 -17.29
CA ALA A 9 -60.32 18.01 -15.89
C ALA A 9 -61.05 16.92 -15.07
N ALA A 10 -62.11 16.32 -15.63
CA ALA A 10 -62.81 15.21 -14.97
C ALA A 10 -61.95 13.95 -14.85
N THR A 11 -61.10 13.67 -15.85
CA THR A 11 -60.16 12.54 -15.82
C THR A 11 -59.10 12.76 -14.75
N GLN A 12 -58.52 13.96 -14.69
CA GLN A 12 -57.52 14.33 -13.69
C GLN A 12 -58.09 14.29 -12.25
N ALA A 13 -59.33 14.75 -12.04
CA ALA A 13 -60.00 14.67 -10.75
C ALA A 13 -60.28 13.22 -10.32
N ARG A 14 -60.63 12.34 -11.28
CA ARG A 14 -60.84 10.92 -11.02
C ARG A 14 -59.53 10.22 -10.64
N GLU A 15 -58.45 10.44 -11.39
CA GLU A 15 -57.12 9.89 -11.11
C GLU A 15 -56.64 10.31 -9.71
N LEU A 16 -56.89 11.57 -9.32
CA LEU A 16 -56.56 12.07 -8.00
C LEU A 16 -57.36 11.36 -6.88
N LEU A 17 -58.66 11.14 -7.09
CA LEU A 17 -59.51 10.43 -6.13
C LEU A 17 -59.12 8.96 -6.00
N GLU A 18 -58.80 8.29 -7.10
CA GLU A 18 -58.29 6.91 -7.09
C GLU A 18 -56.98 6.83 -6.29
N LEU A 19 -56.04 7.77 -6.50
CA LEU A 19 -54.80 7.87 -5.74
C LEU A 19 -55.04 8.06 -4.23
N LEU A 20 -55.96 8.95 -3.85
CA LEU A 20 -56.30 9.19 -2.43
C LEU A 20 -56.92 7.97 -1.77
N LEU A 21 -57.81 7.26 -2.47
CA LEU A 21 -58.45 6.04 -2.00
C LEU A 21 -57.43 4.91 -1.81
N ASP A 22 -56.56 4.72 -2.79
CA ASP A 22 -55.49 3.73 -2.75
C ASP A 22 -54.53 4.00 -1.58
N THR A 23 -54.13 5.27 -1.39
CA THR A 23 -53.23 5.64 -0.29
C THR A 23 -53.88 5.33 1.07
N SER A 24 -55.17 5.66 1.27
CA SER A 24 -55.91 5.36 2.50
C SER A 24 -56.04 3.84 2.77
N HIS A 25 -56.29 3.07 1.71
CA HIS A 25 -56.40 1.62 1.78
C HIS A 25 -55.06 0.98 2.16
N VAL A 26 -53.95 1.43 1.57
CA VAL A 26 -52.61 0.92 1.92
C VAL A 26 -52.23 1.27 3.36
N VAL A 27 -52.47 2.50 3.83
CA VAL A 27 -52.23 2.86 5.26
C VAL A 27 -53.01 1.92 6.19
N SER A 28 -54.30 1.71 5.92
CA SER A 28 -55.14 0.86 6.76
C SER A 28 -54.69 -0.61 6.73
N LYS A 29 -54.22 -1.09 5.57
CA LYS A 29 -53.64 -2.42 5.42
C LYS A 29 -52.34 -2.57 6.21
N VAL A 30 -51.43 -1.61 6.12
CA VAL A 30 -50.18 -1.57 6.90
C VAL A 30 -50.48 -1.61 8.39
N GLU A 31 -51.36 -0.74 8.88
CA GLU A 31 -51.72 -0.70 10.30
C GLU A 31 -52.36 -2.00 10.78
N LYS A 32 -53.17 -2.66 9.93
CA LYS A 32 -53.74 -3.96 10.25
C LYS A 32 -52.66 -5.04 10.35
N LEU A 33 -51.74 -5.10 9.38
CA LEU A 33 -50.63 -6.05 9.38
C LEU A 33 -49.68 -5.82 10.58
N ILE A 34 -49.45 -4.56 10.96
CA ILE A 34 -48.65 -4.23 12.16
C ILE A 34 -49.35 -4.73 13.43
N LYS A 35 -50.69 -4.67 13.52
CA LYS A 35 -51.44 -5.23 14.66
C LYS A 35 -51.40 -6.76 14.72
N GLU A 36 -51.14 -7.42 13.60
CA GLU A 36 -50.97 -8.88 13.51
C GLU A 36 -49.55 -9.34 13.88
N LEU A 37 -48.60 -8.41 14.08
CA LEU A 37 -47.27 -8.76 14.60
C LEU A 37 -47.43 -9.38 16.00
N PRO A 38 -46.84 -10.55 16.26
CA PRO A 38 -46.82 -11.11 17.59
C PRO A 38 -46.18 -10.10 18.54
N THR A 39 -46.92 -9.62 19.54
CA THR A 39 -46.31 -8.98 20.71
C THR A 39 -45.42 -10.04 21.34
N ALA A 40 -44.09 -9.84 21.29
CA ALA A 40 -43.14 -10.76 21.87
C ALA A 40 -43.57 -11.12 23.31
N PRO A 41 -43.42 -12.38 23.74
CA PRO A 41 -43.65 -12.73 25.13
C PRO A 41 -42.65 -11.93 25.96
N SER A 42 -43.15 -11.02 26.78
CA SER A 42 -42.41 -10.52 27.93
C SER A 42 -41.96 -11.71 28.77
N ASP A 43 -40.66 -11.82 29.01
CA ASP A 43 -40.05 -12.76 29.95
C ASP A 43 -40.90 -12.89 31.22
N SER A 44 -41.64 -13.99 31.34
CA SER A 44 -42.29 -14.39 32.58
C SER A 44 -41.43 -15.48 33.23
N SER A 45 -40.23 -15.10 33.67
CA SER A 45 -39.53 -15.85 34.69
C SER A 45 -40.08 -15.40 36.04
N ASP A 46 -41.17 -16.02 36.49
CA ASP A 46 -41.57 -16.08 37.91
C ASP A 46 -42.76 -17.05 38.05
N VAL A 47 -42.47 -18.35 38.10
CA VAL A 47 -43.32 -19.30 38.84
C VAL A 47 -42.41 -20.20 39.64
N GLU A 48 -42.60 -20.09 40.95
CA GLU A 48 -41.89 -20.74 42.03
C GLU A 48 -41.81 -22.26 41.89
N ASP A 49 -40.64 -22.76 42.24
CA ASP A 49 -40.29 -24.16 42.45
C ASP A 49 -41.11 -24.78 43.61
N ARG A 50 -41.97 -25.74 43.30
CA ARG A 50 -42.42 -26.77 44.25
C ARG A 50 -42.35 -28.15 43.62
N SER A 51 -41.19 -28.76 43.80
CA SER A 51 -40.93 -30.20 43.79
C SER A 51 -42.05 -31.07 44.37
N VAL A 52 -42.50 -32.07 43.58
CA VAL A 52 -42.76 -33.45 44.04
C VAL A 52 -42.50 -34.43 42.88
N ASP A 53 -41.69 -35.43 43.23
CA ASP A 53 -41.18 -36.59 42.50
C ASP A 53 -42.26 -37.60 42.01
N LYS A 54 -42.09 -38.17 40.80
CA LYS A 54 -42.26 -39.62 40.50
C LYS A 54 -42.00 -39.98 39.03
N GLY A 55 -40.89 -40.69 38.80
CA GLY A 55 -40.82 -42.04 38.21
C GLY A 55 -41.19 -42.34 36.74
N TYR A 56 -40.20 -42.95 36.05
CA TYR A 56 -40.22 -43.89 34.92
C TYR A 56 -39.90 -43.41 33.48
N SER A 57 -38.69 -43.82 33.05
CA SER A 57 -38.26 -44.43 31.76
C SER A 57 -38.85 -44.00 30.41
N GLY A 58 -37.96 -43.61 29.50
CA GLY A 58 -37.94 -44.12 28.12
C GLY A 58 -37.94 -43.10 26.97
N ASN A 59 -36.82 -43.08 26.24
CA ASN A 59 -36.59 -42.66 24.85
C ASN A 59 -36.47 -41.18 24.46
N ASP A 60 -35.44 -40.96 23.63
CA ASP A 60 -35.22 -39.91 22.64
C ASP A 60 -36.16 -38.70 22.72
N THR A 61 -35.59 -37.56 23.13
CA THR A 61 -36.24 -36.27 22.94
C THR A 61 -35.21 -35.27 22.47
N THR A 62 -35.10 -35.12 21.15
CA THR A 62 -34.85 -33.79 20.57
C THR A 62 -35.91 -32.85 21.15
N SER A 63 -35.47 -31.87 21.94
CA SER A 63 -36.34 -30.89 22.59
C SER A 63 -37.31 -30.22 21.59
N PRO A 64 -38.64 -30.38 21.73
CA PRO A 64 -39.63 -29.81 20.81
C PRO A 64 -39.74 -28.28 20.88
N ASN A 65 -39.06 -27.64 21.83
CA ASN A 65 -39.11 -26.19 22.04
C ASN A 65 -38.33 -25.38 20.98
N VAL A 66 -37.32 -25.97 20.32
CA VAL A 66 -36.48 -25.23 19.35
C VAL A 66 -37.20 -25.07 18.00
N GLU A 67 -37.90 -26.11 17.52
CA GLU A 67 -38.60 -26.04 16.23
C GLU A 67 -39.80 -25.08 16.26
N ALA A 68 -40.60 -25.10 17.34
CA ALA A 68 -41.76 -24.21 17.49
C ALA A 68 -41.37 -22.73 17.56
N GLY A 69 -40.25 -22.39 18.24
CA GLY A 69 -39.75 -21.01 18.29
C GLY A 69 -39.17 -20.52 16.97
N THR A 70 -38.69 -21.41 16.11
CA THR A 70 -38.10 -21.07 14.81
C THR A 70 -39.19 -20.79 13.78
N ASP A 71 -40.29 -21.55 13.79
CA ASP A 71 -41.45 -21.35 12.91
C ASP A 71 -42.18 -20.01 13.18
N VAL A 72 -42.30 -19.62 14.45
CA VAL A 72 -42.90 -18.32 14.83
C VAL A 72 -42.03 -17.15 14.37
N ARG A 73 -40.69 -17.26 14.49
CA ARG A 73 -39.75 -16.22 14.04
C ARG A 73 -39.72 -16.08 12.53
N GLU A 74 -39.74 -17.20 11.80
CA GLU A 74 -39.84 -17.21 10.35
C GLU A 74 -41.15 -16.51 9.91
N THR A 75 -42.28 -16.88 10.52
CA THR A 75 -43.59 -16.25 10.24
C THR A 75 -43.57 -14.74 10.50
N GLN A 76 -42.97 -14.30 11.62
CA GLN A 76 -42.82 -12.89 11.94
C GLN A 76 -41.94 -12.15 10.89
N SER A 77 -40.83 -12.76 10.46
CA SER A 77 -39.93 -12.17 9.46
C SER A 77 -40.62 -11.99 8.10
N ILE A 78 -41.45 -12.95 7.69
CA ILE A 78 -42.26 -12.88 6.46
C ILE A 78 -43.29 -11.75 6.55
N LEU A 79 -43.96 -11.62 7.70
CA LEU A 79 -44.92 -10.54 7.92
C LEU A 79 -44.23 -9.16 7.84
N LEU A 80 -43.04 -9.02 8.41
CA LEU A 80 -42.25 -7.78 8.34
C LEU A 80 -41.83 -7.44 6.91
N GLU A 81 -41.38 -8.42 6.13
CA GLU A 81 -41.07 -8.22 4.69
C GLU A 81 -42.30 -7.73 3.92
N ARG A 82 -43.47 -8.33 4.18
CA ARG A 82 -44.72 -7.90 3.56
C ARG A 82 -45.12 -6.48 3.96
N ILE A 83 -44.99 -6.14 5.25
CA ILE A 83 -45.27 -4.78 5.74
C ILE A 83 -44.32 -3.78 5.05
N ALA A 84 -43.03 -4.09 4.97
CA ALA A 84 -42.04 -3.27 4.30
C ALA A 84 -42.35 -3.03 2.81
N SER A 85 -42.79 -4.07 2.09
CA SER A 85 -43.21 -3.93 0.69
C SER A 85 -44.45 -3.02 0.54
N GLU A 86 -45.43 -3.10 1.44
CA GLU A 86 -46.59 -2.22 1.43
C GLU A 86 -46.22 -0.79 1.83
N MET A 87 -45.27 -0.62 2.75
CA MET A 87 -44.71 0.69 3.12
C MET A 87 -43.98 1.36 1.95
N ASN A 88 -43.24 0.61 1.15
CA ASN A 88 -42.62 1.14 -0.07
C ASN A 88 -43.68 1.64 -1.06
N ARG A 89 -44.75 0.84 -1.26
CA ARG A 89 -45.88 1.22 -2.12
C ARG A 89 -46.59 2.48 -1.59
N LEU A 90 -46.74 2.59 -0.27
CA LEU A 90 -47.29 3.78 0.37
C LEU A 90 -46.44 5.02 0.15
N LYS A 91 -45.11 4.90 0.27
CA LYS A 91 -44.14 5.98 -0.01
C LYS A 91 -44.27 6.45 -1.46
N PHE A 92 -44.43 5.54 -2.41
CA PHE A 92 -44.70 5.87 -3.81
C PHE A 92 -45.98 6.69 -3.96
N TYR A 93 -47.11 6.26 -3.39
CA TYR A 93 -48.37 7.02 -3.52
C TYR A 93 -48.31 8.40 -2.87
N ILE A 94 -47.69 8.53 -1.69
CA ILE A 94 -47.52 9.82 -1.00
C ILE A 94 -46.68 10.77 -1.85
N SER A 95 -45.62 10.28 -2.49
CA SER A 95 -44.77 11.10 -3.37
C SER A 95 -45.51 11.61 -4.62
N HIS A 96 -46.55 10.92 -5.08
CA HIS A 96 -47.37 11.32 -6.23
C HIS A 96 -48.54 12.24 -5.86
N ALA A 97 -48.95 12.26 -4.58
CA ALA A 97 -50.09 13.03 -4.07
C ALA A 97 -49.70 14.35 -3.38
N GLN A 98 -48.48 14.86 -3.62
CA GLN A 98 -47.92 16.03 -2.93
C GLN A 98 -48.85 17.25 -2.93
N ASN A 99 -48.84 18.02 -1.83
CA ASN A 99 -49.57 19.29 -1.61
C ASN A 99 -51.08 19.18 -1.31
N LEU A 100 -51.56 18.05 -0.77
CA LEU A 100 -52.95 17.89 -0.31
C LEU A 100 -53.05 17.84 1.23
N PRO A 101 -54.00 18.55 1.87
CA PRO A 101 -54.20 18.51 3.32
C PRO A 101 -54.47 17.11 3.89
N PHE A 102 -55.00 16.21 3.06
CA PHE A 102 -55.23 14.81 3.42
C PHE A 102 -53.91 14.05 3.66
N ILE A 103 -52.87 14.36 2.89
CA ILE A 103 -51.56 13.73 3.01
C ILE A 103 -50.89 14.12 4.33
N GLU A 104 -51.04 15.36 4.81
CA GLU A 104 -50.50 15.79 6.11
C GLU A 104 -51.05 14.97 7.29
N ASN A 105 -52.35 14.62 7.25
CA ASN A 105 -52.94 13.77 8.28
C ASN A 105 -52.42 12.32 8.20
N MET A 106 -52.24 11.81 6.99
CA MET A 106 -51.70 10.47 6.78
C MET A 106 -50.22 10.36 7.09
N GLU A 107 -49.45 11.42 6.88
CA GLU A 107 -48.02 11.45 7.15
C GLU A 107 -47.72 11.10 8.61
N LYS A 108 -48.49 11.61 9.57
CA LYS A 108 -48.33 11.24 10.99
C LYS A 108 -48.57 9.75 11.24
N ARG A 109 -49.58 9.16 10.60
CA ARG A 109 -49.89 7.73 10.71
C ARG A 109 -48.80 6.88 10.06
N VAL A 110 -48.33 7.29 8.88
CA VAL A 110 -47.22 6.66 8.17
C VAL A 110 -45.95 6.68 9.01
N GLN A 111 -45.59 7.84 9.58
CA GLN A 111 -44.43 7.96 10.47
C GLN A 111 -44.53 7.05 11.70
N GLY A 112 -45.73 6.91 12.29
CA GLY A 112 -45.99 5.96 13.37
C GLY A 112 -45.77 4.51 12.94
N ALA A 113 -46.30 4.13 11.77
CA ALA A 113 -46.10 2.80 11.19
C ALA A 113 -44.63 2.52 10.84
N THR A 114 -43.91 3.48 10.28
CA THR A 114 -42.47 3.38 9.98
C THR A 114 -41.68 3.10 11.25
N LYS A 115 -41.89 3.88 12.33
CA LYS A 115 -41.17 3.66 13.61
C LYS A 115 -41.41 2.27 14.20
N LEU A 116 -42.65 1.77 14.12
CA LEU A 116 -43.00 0.44 14.61
C LEU A 116 -42.39 -0.66 13.74
N LEU A 117 -42.39 -0.47 12.41
CA LEU A 117 -41.71 -1.37 11.48
C LEU A 117 -40.22 -1.41 11.75
N ASP A 118 -39.55 -0.26 11.84
CA ASP A 118 -38.11 -0.16 12.08
C ASP A 118 -37.70 -0.88 13.37
N GLY A 119 -38.37 -0.58 14.49
CA GLY A 119 -38.04 -1.21 15.78
C GLY A 119 -38.35 -2.71 15.83
N SER A 120 -39.36 -3.18 15.09
CA SER A 120 -39.68 -4.61 15.00
C SER A 120 -38.70 -5.34 14.07
N LEU A 121 -38.33 -4.70 12.97
CA LEU A 121 -37.37 -5.21 11.99
C LEU A 121 -35.96 -5.31 12.59
N GLU A 122 -35.53 -4.28 13.32
CA GLU A 122 -34.26 -4.29 14.07
C GLU A 122 -34.19 -5.47 15.05
N ARG A 123 -35.21 -5.63 15.90
CA ARG A 123 -35.25 -6.74 16.87
C ARG A 123 -35.25 -8.10 16.18
N CYS A 124 -36.06 -8.26 15.13
CA CYS A 124 -36.14 -9.51 14.37
C CYS A 124 -34.81 -9.85 13.69
N PHE A 125 -34.15 -8.83 13.12
CA PHE A 125 -32.86 -8.99 12.46
C PHE A 125 -31.75 -9.34 13.46
N VAL A 126 -31.66 -8.65 14.60
CA VAL A 126 -30.69 -8.96 15.67
C VAL A 126 -30.85 -10.41 16.16
N VAL A 127 -32.08 -10.84 16.45
CA VAL A 127 -32.36 -12.22 16.85
C VAL A 127 -31.98 -13.21 15.75
N GLY A 128 -32.27 -12.88 14.49
CA GLY A 128 -31.85 -13.68 13.33
C GLY A 128 -30.34 -13.83 13.21
N LEU A 129 -29.58 -12.76 13.47
CA LEU A 129 -28.12 -12.75 13.48
C LEU A 129 -27.54 -13.59 14.62
N GLU A 130 -28.07 -13.44 15.84
CA GLU A 130 -27.61 -14.20 17.03
C GLU A 130 -27.78 -15.71 16.86
N HIS A 131 -28.91 -16.13 16.26
CA HIS A 131 -29.22 -17.54 16.03
C HIS A 131 -28.73 -18.07 14.67
N ARG A 132 -28.19 -17.19 13.82
CA ARG A 132 -27.79 -17.49 12.42
C ARG A 132 -28.90 -18.14 11.61
N ASP A 133 -30.13 -17.68 11.79
CA ASP A 133 -31.29 -18.18 11.05
C ASP A 133 -31.32 -17.54 9.65
N ALA A 134 -30.86 -18.30 8.65
CA ALA A 134 -30.71 -17.82 7.28
C ALA A 134 -32.03 -17.31 6.68
N LYS A 135 -33.17 -17.91 7.03
CA LYS A 135 -34.46 -17.51 6.46
C LYS A 135 -34.95 -16.20 7.06
N VAL A 136 -34.86 -16.06 8.38
CA VAL A 136 -35.20 -14.82 9.08
C VAL A 136 -34.33 -13.67 8.57
N ILE A 137 -33.01 -13.89 8.48
CA ILE A 137 -32.06 -12.93 7.94
C ILE A 137 -32.45 -12.52 6.52
N TYR A 138 -32.68 -13.49 5.63
CA TYR A 138 -33.05 -13.22 4.23
C TYR A 138 -34.32 -12.35 4.13
N ASN A 139 -35.37 -12.68 4.89
CA ASN A 139 -36.61 -11.91 4.89
C ASN A 139 -36.42 -10.49 5.45
N CYS A 140 -35.63 -10.35 6.53
CA CYS A 140 -35.29 -9.04 7.08
C CYS A 140 -34.49 -8.19 6.09
N LEU A 141 -33.52 -8.77 5.37
CA LEU A 141 -32.75 -8.03 4.35
C LEU A 141 -33.63 -7.58 3.20
N ARG A 142 -34.58 -8.41 2.74
CA ARG A 142 -35.58 -7.98 1.76
C ARG A 142 -36.48 -6.85 2.29
N ALA A 143 -36.85 -6.89 3.56
CA ALA A 143 -37.60 -5.82 4.19
C ALA A 143 -36.79 -4.51 4.21
N TYR A 144 -35.52 -4.54 4.63
CA TYR A 144 -34.61 -3.38 4.60
C TYR A 144 -34.40 -2.84 3.18
N ALA A 145 -34.26 -3.71 2.19
CA ALA A 145 -34.17 -3.34 0.78
C ALA A 145 -35.44 -2.62 0.31
N ALA A 146 -36.62 -3.13 0.69
CA ALA A 146 -37.90 -2.56 0.29
C ALA A 146 -38.11 -1.14 0.85
N ILE A 147 -37.65 -0.86 2.07
CA ILE A 147 -37.76 0.49 2.68
C ILE A 147 -36.59 1.41 2.36
N ASP A 148 -35.62 0.98 1.54
CA ASP A 148 -34.42 1.74 1.17
C ASP A 148 -33.56 2.13 2.40
N ASN A 149 -33.44 1.21 3.37
CA ASN A 149 -32.65 1.40 4.58
C ASN A 149 -31.55 0.33 4.72
N THR A 150 -30.64 0.30 3.75
CA THR A 150 -29.53 -0.67 3.73
C THR A 150 -28.52 -0.41 4.86
N SER A 151 -28.23 0.86 5.13
CA SER A 151 -27.27 1.30 6.14
C SER A 151 -27.61 0.79 7.54
N SER A 152 -28.89 0.76 7.93
CA SER A 152 -29.29 0.23 9.25
C SER A 152 -28.99 -1.27 9.37
N ALA A 153 -29.23 -2.07 8.32
CA ALA A 153 -28.91 -3.50 8.35
C ALA A 153 -27.40 -3.75 8.48
N GLU A 154 -26.60 -2.99 7.73
CA GLU A 154 -25.13 -3.06 7.78
C GLU A 154 -24.59 -2.64 9.15
N GLU A 155 -25.17 -1.59 9.76
CA GLU A 155 -24.83 -1.11 11.09
C GLU A 155 -25.19 -2.14 12.19
N LEU A 156 -26.36 -2.77 12.09
CA LEU A 156 -26.78 -3.81 13.03
C LEU A 156 -25.89 -5.04 12.92
N PHE A 157 -25.57 -5.50 11.71
CA PHE A 157 -24.61 -6.58 11.53
C PHE A 157 -23.23 -6.22 12.12
N ARG A 158 -22.79 -4.97 11.91
CA ARG A 158 -21.53 -4.48 12.47
C ARG A 158 -21.52 -4.53 14.00
N THR A 159 -22.57 -4.03 14.64
CA THR A 159 -22.61 -3.88 16.10
C THR A 159 -22.95 -5.18 16.83
N THR A 160 -23.81 -6.02 16.27
CA THR A 160 -24.24 -7.29 16.89
C THR A 160 -23.21 -8.41 16.70
N VAL A 161 -22.61 -8.54 15.52
CA VAL A 161 -21.74 -9.68 15.18
C VAL A 161 -20.27 -9.26 15.10
N VAL A 162 -19.95 -8.26 14.25
CA VAL A 162 -18.55 -7.93 13.95
C VAL A 162 -17.84 -7.30 15.13
N SER A 163 -18.43 -6.28 15.78
CA SER A 163 -17.79 -5.52 16.86
C SER A 163 -17.37 -6.41 18.04
N PRO A 164 -18.22 -7.32 18.56
CA PRO A 164 -17.82 -8.23 19.63
C PRO A 164 -16.70 -9.20 19.23
N LEU A 165 -16.59 -9.58 17.96
CA LEU A 165 -15.51 -10.43 17.46
C LEU A 165 -14.19 -9.64 17.39
N ILE A 166 -14.21 -8.47 16.78
CA ILE A 166 -13.01 -7.64 16.62
C ILE A 166 -12.51 -7.11 17.97
N GLN A 167 -13.40 -6.76 18.90
CA GLN A 167 -13.01 -6.30 20.25
C GLN A 167 -12.26 -7.36 21.06
N LYS A 168 -12.45 -8.66 20.77
CA LYS A 168 -11.69 -9.75 21.41
C LYS A 168 -10.25 -9.81 20.89
N ILE A 169 -10.03 -9.42 19.64
CA ILE A 169 -8.73 -9.47 18.96
C ILE A 169 -7.95 -8.17 19.20
N VAL A 170 -8.62 -7.03 19.02
CA VAL A 170 -8.07 -5.68 19.21
C VAL A 170 -8.86 -4.96 20.31
N PRO A 171 -8.48 -5.13 21.59
CA PRO A 171 -9.17 -4.48 22.69
C PRO A 171 -9.02 -2.95 22.63
N GLN A 172 -10.13 -2.23 22.80
CA GLN A 172 -10.13 -0.75 22.79
C GLN A 172 -9.43 -0.12 24.01
N ASN A 173 -9.19 -0.90 25.07
CA ASN A 173 -8.53 -0.42 26.28
C ASN A 173 -7.03 -0.68 26.22
N TYR A 174 -6.28 0.31 25.74
CA TYR A 174 -4.81 0.37 25.78
C TYR A 174 -4.24 0.02 27.17
N ALA A 175 -5.01 0.30 28.23
CA ALA A 175 -4.65 0.06 29.64
C ALA A 175 -4.79 -1.39 30.14
N LYS A 176 -5.39 -2.32 29.39
CA LYS A 176 -5.40 -3.76 29.76
C LYS A 176 -4.20 -4.54 29.21
N ALA A 177 -3.37 -3.92 28.35
CA ALA A 177 -2.11 -4.49 27.89
C ALA A 177 -0.95 -4.28 28.90
N VAL A 178 -1.23 -4.42 30.21
CA VAL A 178 -0.26 -4.21 31.30
C VAL A 178 0.46 -5.52 31.70
N SER A 179 0.40 -6.56 30.84
CA SER A 179 1.17 -7.80 31.06
C SER A 179 2.01 -8.26 29.86
N GLY A 180 1.96 -7.54 28.73
CA GLY A 180 2.81 -7.77 27.57
C GLY A 180 2.88 -6.48 26.78
N VAL A 181 4.07 -6.10 26.31
CA VAL A 181 4.27 -4.94 25.45
C VAL A 181 3.20 -4.97 24.35
N SER A 182 2.23 -4.06 24.39
CA SER A 182 1.23 -3.91 23.33
C SER A 182 1.99 -3.56 22.06
N SER A 183 2.29 -4.58 21.27
CA SER A 183 2.92 -4.38 19.97
C SER A 183 1.87 -3.75 19.07
N ASP A 184 2.21 -2.61 18.47
CA ASP A 184 1.45 -1.99 17.38
C ASP A 184 1.47 -2.85 16.10
N ASP A 185 1.80 -4.14 16.19
CA ASP A 185 1.83 -5.10 15.10
C ASP A 185 0.41 -5.57 14.76
N LEU A 186 0.11 -5.62 13.46
CA LEU A 186 -1.22 -5.98 12.96
C LEU A 186 -1.24 -7.33 12.23
N GLU A 187 -0.11 -7.98 11.97
CA GLU A 187 -0.08 -9.21 11.17
C GLU A 187 -0.89 -10.34 11.84
N ASP A 188 -0.59 -10.64 13.11
CA ASP A 188 -1.32 -11.64 13.91
C ASP A 188 -2.79 -11.25 14.17
N ASP A 189 -3.08 -9.95 14.30
CA ASP A 189 -4.44 -9.45 14.46
C ASP A 189 -5.26 -9.73 13.19
N TYR A 190 -4.72 -9.40 12.02
CA TYR A 190 -5.40 -9.64 10.75
C TYR A 190 -5.59 -11.13 10.50
N GLU A 191 -4.63 -11.99 10.86
CA GLU A 191 -4.79 -13.43 10.73
C GLU A 191 -5.98 -13.95 11.55
N GLN A 192 -6.10 -13.51 12.81
CA GLN A 192 -7.25 -13.83 13.65
C GLN A 192 -8.56 -13.25 13.11
N ILE A 193 -8.53 -12.01 12.60
CA ILE A 193 -9.72 -11.36 12.01
C ILE A 193 -10.19 -12.15 10.78
N MET A 194 -9.28 -12.57 9.89
CA MET A 194 -9.62 -13.36 8.70
C MET A 194 -10.29 -14.69 9.09
N GLN A 195 -9.77 -15.38 10.11
CA GLN A 195 -10.39 -16.60 10.65
C GLN A 195 -11.79 -16.35 11.21
N CYS A 196 -11.98 -15.26 11.96
CA CYS A 196 -13.30 -14.85 12.45
C CYS A 196 -14.27 -14.51 11.31
N VAL A 197 -13.81 -13.82 10.26
CA VAL A 197 -14.66 -13.52 9.10
C VAL A 197 -15.14 -14.81 8.42
N GLU A 198 -14.23 -15.76 8.20
CA GLU A 198 -14.57 -17.03 7.56
C GLU A 198 -15.55 -17.88 8.39
N LYS A 199 -15.37 -17.92 9.71
CA LYS A 199 -16.20 -18.72 10.62
C LYS A 199 -17.54 -18.05 10.96
N ASP A 200 -17.50 -16.74 11.18
CA ASP A 200 -18.57 -16.01 11.87
C ASP A 200 -19.28 -14.98 11.00
N CYS A 201 -18.70 -14.55 9.87
CA CYS A 201 -19.33 -13.59 8.96
C CYS A 201 -19.74 -14.19 7.62
N LYS A 202 -19.18 -15.33 7.22
CA LYS A 202 -19.43 -15.94 5.89
C LYS A 202 -20.90 -16.14 5.57
N PHE A 203 -21.73 -16.52 6.55
CA PHE A 203 -23.16 -16.76 6.35
C PHE A 203 -23.90 -15.53 5.79
N ILE A 204 -23.61 -14.30 6.27
CA ILE A 204 -24.32 -13.10 5.80
C ILE A 204 -23.88 -12.74 4.38
N LEU A 205 -22.60 -12.99 4.06
CA LEU A 205 -22.01 -12.73 2.74
C LEU A 205 -22.57 -13.70 1.69
N GLU A 206 -22.82 -14.96 2.06
CA GLU A 206 -23.48 -15.94 1.19
C GLU A 206 -24.95 -15.59 0.95
N ILE A 207 -25.67 -15.14 1.99
CA ILE A 207 -27.07 -14.71 1.86
C ILE A 207 -27.17 -13.49 0.94
N SER A 208 -26.33 -12.47 1.12
CA SER A 208 -26.36 -11.24 0.32
C SER A 208 -25.87 -11.43 -1.13
N SER A 209 -25.04 -12.44 -1.37
CA SER A 209 -24.55 -12.80 -2.71
C SER A 209 -25.42 -13.83 -3.44
N SER A 210 -26.49 -14.32 -2.81
CA SER A 210 -27.39 -15.31 -3.42
C SER A 210 -28.00 -14.81 -4.73
N ALA A 211 -27.95 -15.64 -5.77
CA ALA A 211 -28.41 -15.29 -7.11
C ALA A 211 -29.92 -14.97 -7.12
N ASN A 212 -30.31 -13.93 -7.87
CA ASN A 212 -31.69 -13.46 -8.02
C ASN A 212 -32.36 -12.98 -6.71
N SER A 213 -31.59 -12.73 -5.65
CA SER A 213 -32.13 -12.26 -4.37
C SER A 213 -32.42 -10.75 -4.34
N GLY A 214 -31.75 -9.97 -5.19
CA GLY A 214 -31.79 -8.51 -5.14
C GLY A 214 -30.99 -7.91 -3.97
N LEU A 215 -30.27 -8.73 -3.20
CA LEU A 215 -29.54 -8.30 -2.00
C LEU A 215 -28.11 -7.77 -2.29
N HIS A 216 -27.72 -7.66 -3.56
CA HIS A 216 -26.43 -7.07 -3.96
C HIS A 216 -26.32 -5.56 -3.69
N ILE A 217 -27.41 -4.93 -3.26
CA ILE A 217 -27.44 -3.53 -2.83
C ILE A 217 -26.66 -3.31 -1.52
N PHE A 218 -26.59 -4.33 -0.65
CA PHE A 218 -25.88 -4.27 0.63
C PHE A 218 -24.38 -4.47 0.43
N ASP A 219 -23.57 -3.75 1.21
CA ASP A 219 -22.12 -3.87 1.27
C ASP A 219 -21.64 -4.13 2.71
N PHE A 220 -21.92 -5.35 3.20
CA PHE A 220 -21.46 -5.80 4.52
C PHE A 220 -19.93 -5.88 4.63
N LEU A 221 -19.22 -6.07 3.51
CA LEU A 221 -17.75 -6.11 3.49
C LEU A 221 -17.19 -4.73 3.87
N ALA A 222 -17.64 -3.67 3.20
CA ALA A 222 -17.16 -2.31 3.44
C ALA A 222 -17.75 -1.71 4.73
N ASN A 223 -19.08 -1.71 4.83
CA ASN A 223 -19.79 -0.89 5.82
C ASN A 223 -19.94 -1.58 7.19
N SER A 224 -19.69 -2.88 7.26
CA SER A 224 -19.67 -3.63 8.52
C SER A 224 -18.26 -4.10 8.88
N ILE A 225 -17.67 -4.99 8.07
CA ILE A 225 -16.40 -5.65 8.44
C ILE A 225 -15.23 -4.66 8.41
N LEU A 226 -14.95 -4.07 7.25
CA LEU A 226 -13.82 -3.16 7.09
C LEU A 226 -13.95 -1.92 7.97
N LYS A 227 -15.17 -1.36 8.07
CA LYS A 227 -15.46 -0.21 8.93
C LYS A 227 -15.21 -0.50 10.42
N GLU A 228 -15.54 -1.69 10.91
CA GLU A 228 -15.27 -2.06 12.31
C GLU A 228 -13.77 -2.28 12.56
N VAL A 229 -13.08 -2.98 11.66
CA VAL A 229 -11.63 -3.19 11.73
C VAL A 229 -10.89 -1.86 11.73
N HIS A 230 -11.27 -0.94 10.84
CA HIS A 230 -10.77 0.44 10.83
C HIS A 230 -10.97 1.12 12.20
N SER A 231 -12.18 1.07 12.77
CA SER A 231 -12.46 1.68 14.08
C SER A 231 -11.62 1.07 15.20
N ALA A 232 -11.45 -0.25 15.19
CA ALA A 232 -10.69 -0.98 16.20
C ALA A 232 -9.20 -0.64 16.16
N ILE A 233 -8.59 -0.57 14.97
CA ILE A 233 -7.18 -0.18 14.80
C ILE A 233 -6.98 1.26 15.32
N MET A 234 -7.84 2.20 14.92
CA MET A 234 -7.72 3.59 15.32
C MET A 234 -7.87 3.83 16.82
N LYS A 235 -8.70 3.03 17.50
CA LYS A 235 -8.93 3.14 18.95
C LYS A 235 -7.92 2.33 19.78
N GLY A 236 -7.58 1.13 19.32
CA GLY A 236 -6.76 0.17 20.06
C GLY A 236 -5.26 0.30 19.79
N LYS A 237 -4.86 0.58 18.54
CA LYS A 237 -3.46 0.61 18.09
C LYS A 237 -3.17 1.82 17.18
N PRO A 238 -3.34 3.07 17.65
CA PRO A 238 -3.12 4.26 16.82
C PRO A 238 -1.66 4.41 16.32
N GLY A 239 -0.69 3.79 17.02
CA GLY A 239 0.72 3.79 16.62
C GLY A 239 1.04 2.89 15.42
N ALA A 240 0.18 1.91 15.12
CA ALA A 240 0.39 0.92 14.06
C ALA A 240 0.50 1.52 12.66
N CYS A 241 -0.20 2.62 12.43
CA CYS A 241 -0.23 3.33 11.15
C CYS A 241 0.78 4.48 11.08
N SER A 242 1.66 4.64 12.07
CA SER A 242 2.59 5.77 12.16
C SER A 242 3.81 5.60 11.24
N PRO A 243 4.04 6.51 10.26
CA PRO A 243 5.23 6.46 9.41
C PRO A 243 6.55 6.66 10.16
N GLY A 244 6.51 7.18 11.40
CA GLY A 244 7.70 7.46 12.22
C GLY A 244 8.50 6.22 12.62
N LYS A 245 7.94 5.02 12.44
CA LYS A 245 8.62 3.73 12.53
C LYS A 245 8.54 3.02 11.18
N PRO A 246 9.42 3.33 10.20
CA PRO A 246 9.22 2.91 8.81
C PRO A 246 9.13 1.39 8.60
N LYS A 247 9.89 0.59 9.36
CA LYS A 247 9.86 -0.88 9.26
C LYS A 247 8.50 -1.44 9.71
N ASP A 248 8.05 -1.04 10.91
CA ASP A 248 6.77 -1.47 11.46
C ASP A 248 5.60 -0.98 10.60
N PHE A 249 5.66 0.28 10.13
CA PHE A 249 4.68 0.85 9.21
C PHE A 249 4.55 0.01 7.93
N LEU A 250 5.66 -0.36 7.28
CA LEU A 250 5.61 -1.12 6.05
C LEU A 250 5.06 -2.53 6.28
N ARG A 251 5.49 -3.21 7.35
CA ARG A 251 4.96 -4.54 7.71
C ARG A 251 3.45 -4.49 7.89
N ASN A 252 2.96 -3.57 8.70
CA ASN A 252 1.53 -3.41 8.97
C ASN A 252 0.75 -2.98 7.71
N TYR A 253 1.32 -2.12 6.87
CA TYR A 253 0.72 -1.72 5.61
C TYR A 253 0.55 -2.92 4.67
N LYS A 254 1.60 -3.73 4.50
CA LYS A 254 1.54 -4.96 3.70
C LYS A 254 0.54 -5.96 4.27
N ALA A 255 0.49 -6.14 5.59
CA ALA A 255 -0.52 -6.99 6.22
C ALA A 255 -1.95 -6.47 5.96
N SER A 256 -2.14 -5.16 5.98
CA SER A 256 -3.43 -4.53 5.65
C SER A 256 -3.82 -4.74 4.18
N LEU A 257 -2.88 -4.71 3.25
CA LEU A 257 -3.13 -5.04 1.84
C LEU A 257 -3.53 -6.52 1.68
N LYS A 258 -2.82 -7.45 2.34
CA LYS A 258 -3.20 -8.88 2.35
C LYS A 258 -4.63 -9.08 2.90
N PHE A 259 -5.00 -8.35 3.94
CA PHE A 259 -6.35 -8.39 4.51
C PHE A 259 -7.40 -7.86 3.52
N LEU A 260 -7.12 -6.77 2.80
CA LEU A 260 -8.01 -6.26 1.75
C LEU A 260 -8.16 -7.27 0.61
N ASP A 261 -7.06 -7.89 0.16
CA ASP A 261 -7.10 -8.95 -0.86
C ASP A 261 -7.97 -10.14 -0.41
N PHE A 262 -7.91 -10.51 0.87
CA PHE A 262 -8.79 -11.52 1.46
C PHE A 262 -10.28 -11.12 1.39
N LEU A 263 -10.62 -9.87 1.75
CA LEU A 263 -12.00 -9.38 1.65
C LEU A 263 -12.49 -9.33 0.19
N GLU A 264 -11.63 -8.91 -0.73
CA GLU A 264 -11.93 -8.91 -2.17
C GLU A 264 -12.18 -10.32 -2.72
N GLY A 265 -11.65 -11.37 -2.08
CA GLY A 265 -11.96 -12.76 -2.39
C GLY A 265 -13.43 -13.13 -2.22
N TYR A 266 -14.21 -12.38 -1.44
CA TYR A 266 -15.66 -12.57 -1.29
C TYR A 266 -16.48 -11.81 -2.35
N CYS A 267 -15.85 -10.95 -3.15
CA CYS A 267 -16.54 -10.25 -4.23
C CYS A 267 -16.78 -11.20 -5.42
N PRO A 268 -18.03 -11.35 -5.91
CA PRO A 268 -18.37 -12.33 -6.95
C PRO A 268 -17.85 -11.98 -8.35
N SER A 269 -17.41 -10.73 -8.57
CA SER A 269 -16.95 -10.27 -9.88
C SER A 269 -15.98 -9.09 -9.76
N LYS A 270 -15.24 -8.81 -10.84
CA LYS A 270 -14.37 -7.62 -10.94
C LYS A 270 -15.14 -6.32 -10.73
N SER A 271 -16.40 -6.23 -11.17
CA SER A 271 -17.23 -5.05 -10.95
C SER A 271 -17.57 -4.86 -9.48
N ALA A 272 -17.78 -5.96 -8.73
CA ALA A 272 -18.02 -5.91 -7.29
C ALA A 272 -16.76 -5.45 -6.53
N ILE A 273 -15.58 -5.89 -6.96
CA ILE A 273 -14.29 -5.40 -6.41
C ILE A 273 -14.16 -3.89 -6.65
N THR A 274 -14.45 -3.41 -7.86
CA THR A 274 -14.41 -1.96 -8.15
C THR A 274 -15.40 -1.17 -7.28
N LYS A 275 -16.61 -1.71 -7.06
CA LYS A 275 -17.60 -1.10 -6.15
C LYS A 275 -17.04 -1.04 -4.72
N PHE A 276 -16.57 -2.16 -4.18
CA PHE A 276 -15.99 -2.24 -2.84
C PHE A 276 -14.84 -1.23 -2.64
N ARG A 277 -13.93 -1.12 -3.60
CA ARG A 277 -12.83 -0.13 -3.57
C ARG A 277 -13.28 1.31 -3.65
N SER A 278 -14.46 1.57 -4.20
CA SER A 278 -15.06 2.92 -4.30
C SER A 278 -15.83 3.34 -3.05
N GLU A 279 -16.12 2.38 -2.14
CA GLU A 279 -16.87 2.69 -0.92
C GLU A 279 -16.08 3.63 0.00
N PRO A 280 -16.76 4.54 0.74
CA PRO A 280 -16.11 5.45 1.67
C PRO A 280 -15.29 4.73 2.73
N ALA A 281 -15.77 3.59 3.25
CA ALA A 281 -15.06 2.80 4.26
C ALA A 281 -13.69 2.29 3.76
N TYR A 282 -13.60 1.87 2.49
CA TYR A 282 -12.34 1.45 1.88
C TYR A 282 -11.39 2.63 1.72
N THR A 283 -11.90 3.75 1.20
CA THR A 283 -11.09 4.96 1.00
C THR A 283 -10.56 5.50 2.33
N ASP A 284 -11.39 5.50 3.37
CA ASP A 284 -11.02 5.94 4.71
C ASP A 284 -9.96 5.03 5.34
N PHE A 285 -10.12 3.71 5.20
CA PHE A 285 -9.12 2.73 5.65
C PHE A 285 -7.78 2.93 4.95
N MET A 286 -7.77 3.15 3.63
CA MET A 286 -6.54 3.42 2.89
C MET A 286 -5.89 4.76 3.27
N ARG A 287 -6.70 5.75 3.66
CA ARG A 287 -6.20 7.08 4.07
C ARG A 287 -5.41 7.05 5.37
N LEU A 288 -5.61 6.05 6.23
CA LEU A 288 -4.80 5.81 7.42
C LEU A 288 -3.32 5.68 7.08
N TRP A 289 -3.05 5.04 5.95
CA TRP A 289 -1.71 4.77 5.47
C TRP A 289 -1.21 6.01 4.74
N HIS A 290 -0.54 6.89 5.48
CA HIS A 290 0.13 8.08 4.94
C HIS A 290 1.38 7.69 4.12
N VAL A 291 1.23 6.86 3.08
CA VAL A 291 2.31 6.28 2.28
C VAL A 291 3.22 7.36 1.67
N SER A 292 2.66 8.53 1.33
CA SER A 292 3.47 9.67 0.86
C SER A 292 4.44 10.19 1.92
N VAL A 293 4.04 10.23 3.20
CA VAL A 293 4.92 10.63 4.32
C VAL A 293 5.98 9.57 4.56
N TYR A 294 5.59 8.29 4.53
CA TYR A 294 6.54 7.16 4.58
C TYR A 294 7.61 7.28 3.49
N PHE A 295 7.20 7.53 2.24
CA PHE A 295 8.13 7.72 1.13
C PHE A 295 9.08 8.90 1.39
N SER A 296 8.59 10.04 1.89
CA SER A 296 9.45 11.19 2.22
C SER A 296 10.53 10.85 3.26
N LEU A 297 10.18 10.07 4.29
CA LEU A 297 11.13 9.59 5.29
C LEU A 297 12.18 8.66 4.67
N ARG A 298 11.74 7.69 3.85
CA ARG A 298 12.65 6.78 3.14
C ARG A 298 13.55 7.52 2.14
N PHE A 299 13.01 8.52 1.45
CA PHE A 299 13.78 9.38 0.57
C PHE A 299 14.89 10.09 1.34
N GLN A 300 14.58 10.72 2.47
CA GLN A 300 15.56 11.43 3.28
C GLN A 300 16.63 10.48 3.85
N GLU A 301 16.22 9.29 4.31
CA GLU A 301 17.14 8.26 4.80
C GLU A 301 18.12 7.79 3.71
N ILE A 302 17.59 7.45 2.52
CA ILE A 302 18.37 6.86 1.42
C ILE A 302 19.22 7.92 0.71
N ALA A 303 18.62 9.03 0.30
CA ALA A 303 19.32 10.10 -0.40
C ALA A 303 20.28 10.82 0.53
N GLY A 304 19.85 11.19 1.75
CA GLY A 304 20.71 11.82 2.74
C GLY A 304 21.87 10.93 3.17
N GLY A 305 21.65 9.61 3.22
CA GLY A 305 22.73 8.64 3.45
C GLY A 305 23.78 8.61 2.33
N LEU A 306 23.38 8.82 1.07
CA LEU A 306 24.32 8.97 -0.05
C LEU A 306 25.03 10.33 0.02
N ASP A 307 24.29 11.41 0.20
CA ASP A 307 24.84 12.77 0.26
C ASP A 307 25.94 12.87 1.34
N GLY A 308 25.69 12.29 2.53
CA GLY A 308 26.70 12.23 3.61
C GLY A 308 27.96 11.44 3.23
N ALA A 309 27.84 10.39 2.41
CA ALA A 309 29.00 9.64 1.91
C ALA A 309 29.79 10.42 0.84
N LEU A 310 29.11 11.20 0.00
CA LEU A 310 29.73 12.02 -1.05
C LEU A 310 30.52 13.20 -0.48
N THR A 311 30.12 13.75 0.67
CA THR A 311 30.87 14.79 1.39
C THR A 311 32.11 14.25 2.11
N ALA A 312 32.17 12.94 2.40
CA ALA A 312 33.31 12.34 3.07
C ALA A 312 34.53 12.22 2.13
N THR A 313 35.74 12.31 2.69
CA THR A 313 36.98 12.13 1.94
C THR A 313 37.04 10.73 1.32
N ILE A 314 37.47 10.67 0.05
CA ILE A 314 37.69 9.39 -0.63
C ILE A 314 38.83 8.64 0.06
N SER A 315 38.54 7.42 0.47
CA SER A 315 39.52 6.47 0.97
C SER A 315 39.12 5.07 0.53
N PRO A 316 40.06 4.26 0.02
CA PRO A 316 39.77 2.86 -0.29
C PRO A 316 39.41 2.12 0.99
N VAL A 317 38.36 1.29 0.93
CA VAL A 317 37.99 0.38 2.00
C VAL A 317 39.06 -0.71 2.10
N GLY A 318 39.52 -1.00 3.32
CA GLY A 318 40.49 -2.07 3.56
C GLY A 318 39.97 -3.41 3.02
N VAL A 319 40.70 -4.02 2.09
CA VAL A 319 40.33 -5.30 1.48
C VAL A 319 40.58 -6.40 2.51
N ASN A 320 39.52 -6.96 3.09
CA ASN A 320 39.63 -8.20 3.88
C ASN A 320 39.71 -9.40 2.92
N GLU A 321 40.67 -10.29 3.14
CA GLU A 321 41.03 -11.42 2.25
C GLU A 321 39.86 -12.39 1.93
N ASN A 322 38.78 -12.37 2.72
CA ASN A 322 37.60 -13.22 2.51
C ASN A 322 36.57 -12.69 1.49
N GLN A 323 36.74 -11.47 0.95
CA GLN A 323 35.77 -10.83 0.03
C GLN A 323 36.17 -10.87 -1.47
N MET A 324 37.30 -11.48 -1.83
CA MET A 324 37.88 -11.46 -3.19
C MET A 324 37.07 -12.14 -4.32
N LYS A 325 35.87 -12.66 -4.05
CA LYS A 325 35.05 -13.40 -5.05
C LYS A 325 33.91 -12.61 -5.69
N GLN A 326 33.66 -11.37 -5.29
CA GLN A 326 32.67 -10.48 -5.93
C GLN A 326 33.38 -9.24 -6.44
N LYS A 327 32.86 -8.60 -7.51
CA LYS A 327 33.32 -7.31 -8.04
C LYS A 327 33.24 -6.25 -6.93
N THR A 328 34.23 -6.21 -6.05
CA THR A 328 34.23 -5.38 -4.85
C THR A 328 34.58 -3.95 -5.26
N LEU A 329 33.58 -3.09 -5.18
CA LEU A 329 33.79 -1.65 -5.14
C LEU A 329 34.74 -1.32 -3.99
N LEU A 330 35.63 -0.36 -4.24
CA LEU A 330 36.71 0.00 -3.32
C LEU A 330 36.42 1.30 -2.58
N LEU A 331 35.57 2.17 -3.14
CA LEU A 331 35.24 3.46 -2.58
C LEU A 331 33.91 3.41 -1.82
N LYS A 332 33.90 4.02 -0.64
CA LYS A 332 32.68 4.13 0.21
C LYS A 332 31.53 4.79 -0.52
N GLN A 333 31.82 5.78 -1.37
CA GLN A 333 30.85 6.53 -2.16
C GLN A 333 30.11 5.61 -3.15
N SER A 334 30.86 4.80 -3.89
CA SER A 334 30.31 3.87 -4.88
C SER A 334 29.54 2.73 -4.19
N ILE A 335 30.09 2.19 -3.10
CA ILE A 335 29.40 1.18 -2.28
C ILE A 335 28.05 1.73 -1.82
N LYS A 336 28.06 2.95 -1.25
CA LYS A 336 26.84 3.58 -0.74
C LYS A 336 25.81 3.84 -1.82
N LEU A 337 26.24 4.22 -3.04
CA LEU A 337 25.34 4.36 -4.18
C LEU A 337 24.60 3.05 -4.48
N LEU A 338 25.34 1.93 -4.62
CA LEU A 338 24.71 0.64 -4.93
C LEU A 338 23.82 0.15 -3.78
N GLU A 339 24.22 0.32 -2.53
CA GLU A 339 23.38 0.02 -1.36
C GLU A 339 22.09 0.84 -1.37
N SER A 340 22.17 2.14 -1.66
CA SER A 340 21.00 3.02 -1.72
C SER A 340 20.07 2.63 -2.87
N LEU A 341 20.62 2.28 -4.03
CA LEU A 341 19.84 1.79 -5.18
C LEU A 341 19.14 0.46 -4.86
N GLN A 342 19.86 -0.50 -4.29
CA GLN A 342 19.29 -1.78 -3.87
C GLN A 342 18.22 -1.59 -2.79
N SER A 343 18.45 -0.69 -1.83
CA SER A 343 17.50 -0.38 -0.76
C SER A 343 16.17 0.15 -1.31
N CYS A 344 16.18 1.01 -2.34
CA CYS A 344 14.94 1.51 -2.99
C CYS A 344 14.00 0.40 -3.48
N TRP A 345 14.55 -0.76 -3.84
CA TRP A 345 13.83 -1.89 -4.42
C TRP A 345 13.83 -3.13 -3.51
N SER A 346 14.26 -2.97 -2.26
CA SER A 346 14.22 -4.05 -1.27
C SER A 346 12.79 -4.25 -0.75
N ASP A 347 12.45 -5.48 -0.36
CA ASP A 347 11.13 -5.79 0.19
C ASP A 347 10.86 -4.98 1.49
N ASP A 348 11.89 -4.67 2.27
CA ASP A 348 11.80 -3.91 3.52
C ASP A 348 11.59 -2.39 3.35
N VAL A 349 11.56 -1.90 2.11
CA VAL A 349 11.43 -0.47 1.79
C VAL A 349 10.35 -0.20 0.75
N LEU A 350 10.29 -1.02 -0.30
CA LEU A 350 9.47 -0.78 -1.49
C LEU A 350 7.97 -0.83 -1.16
N VAL A 351 7.25 0.17 -1.68
CA VAL A 351 5.80 0.18 -1.75
C VAL A 351 5.40 0.25 -3.22
N PHE A 352 4.77 -0.81 -3.73
CA PHE A 352 4.46 -0.94 -5.16
C PHE A 352 3.57 0.18 -5.72
N SER A 353 2.64 0.71 -4.93
CA SER A 353 1.80 1.85 -5.34
C SER A 353 2.58 3.15 -5.53
N HIS A 354 3.85 3.19 -5.12
CA HIS A 354 4.77 4.32 -5.21
C HIS A 354 6.07 3.95 -5.97
N SER A 355 6.05 2.87 -6.76
CA SER A 355 7.22 2.41 -7.53
C SER A 355 7.75 3.47 -8.50
N ASP A 356 6.89 4.33 -9.04
CA ASP A 356 7.27 5.50 -9.86
C ASP A 356 8.17 6.48 -9.08
N LYS A 357 7.86 6.71 -7.80
CA LYS A 357 8.65 7.59 -6.91
C LYS A 357 9.98 6.94 -6.52
N PHE A 358 10.01 5.62 -6.29
CA PHE A 358 11.26 4.89 -6.02
C PHE A 358 12.16 4.78 -7.25
N LEU A 359 11.58 4.64 -8.45
CA LEU A 359 12.32 4.76 -9.70
C LEU A 359 12.92 6.15 -9.84
N ARG A 360 12.13 7.21 -9.65
CA ARG A 360 12.63 8.59 -9.69
C ARG A 360 13.77 8.79 -8.69
N LEU A 361 13.65 8.29 -7.47
CA LEU A 361 14.73 8.33 -6.48
C LEU A 361 15.98 7.61 -6.99
N SER A 362 15.83 6.42 -7.57
CA SER A 362 16.96 5.66 -8.15
C SER A 362 17.72 6.48 -9.21
N LEU A 363 16.99 7.11 -10.14
CA LEU A 363 17.58 7.97 -11.17
C LEU A 363 18.26 9.21 -10.55
N GLN A 364 17.66 9.79 -9.51
CA GLN A 364 18.26 10.91 -8.78
C GLN A 364 19.53 10.51 -8.02
N LEU A 365 19.61 9.29 -7.47
CA LEU A 365 20.83 8.78 -6.82
C LEU A 365 21.98 8.65 -7.83
N ILE A 366 21.70 8.09 -9.02
CA ILE A 366 22.67 8.00 -10.11
C ILE A 366 23.12 9.41 -10.52
N SER A 367 22.17 10.32 -10.76
CA SER A 367 22.47 11.70 -11.14
C SER A 367 23.30 12.45 -10.10
N ARG A 368 23.03 12.28 -8.80
CA ARG A 368 23.83 12.87 -7.72
C ARG A 368 25.27 12.39 -7.77
N TYR A 369 25.49 11.09 -7.87
CA TYR A 369 26.82 10.50 -7.96
C TYR A 369 27.58 11.00 -9.19
N THR A 370 26.94 11.00 -10.36
CA THR A 370 27.53 11.51 -11.61
C THR A 370 27.88 13.00 -11.51
N THR A 371 27.00 13.81 -10.92
CA THR A 371 27.23 15.25 -10.76
C THR A 371 28.38 15.54 -9.79
N TRP A 372 28.46 14.80 -8.69
CA TRP A 372 29.57 14.86 -7.75
C TRP A 372 30.92 14.51 -8.42
N LEU A 373 30.96 13.44 -9.22
CA LEU A 373 32.14 13.07 -10.01
C LEU A 373 32.52 14.14 -11.02
N SER A 374 31.56 14.61 -11.82
CA SER A 374 31.77 15.64 -12.83
C SER A 374 32.32 16.93 -12.23
N SER A 375 31.78 17.35 -11.07
CA SER A 375 32.19 18.58 -10.39
C SER A 375 33.61 18.47 -9.84
N GLY A 376 33.95 17.33 -9.23
CA GLY A 376 35.32 17.05 -8.78
C GLY A 376 36.33 17.04 -9.93
N LEU A 377 36.02 16.37 -11.03
CA LEU A 377 36.89 16.33 -12.22
C LEU A 377 37.09 17.73 -12.82
N ALA A 378 36.03 18.53 -12.92
CA ALA A 378 36.11 19.90 -13.42
C ALA A 378 37.01 20.78 -12.53
N ALA A 379 36.88 20.69 -11.20
CA ALA A 379 37.73 21.45 -10.28
C ALA A 379 39.22 21.07 -10.40
N ARG A 380 39.51 19.78 -10.61
CA ARG A 380 40.89 19.32 -10.79
C ARG A 380 41.50 19.81 -12.11
N ASN A 381 40.75 19.75 -13.19
CA ASN A 381 41.16 20.29 -14.50
C ASN A 381 41.35 21.82 -14.46
N ALA A 382 40.62 22.54 -13.59
CA ALA A 382 40.73 24.00 -13.43
C ALA A 382 41.84 24.45 -12.46
N SER A 383 42.40 23.55 -11.64
CA SER A 383 43.42 23.88 -10.62
C SER A 383 44.75 24.40 -11.20
N ASP A 384 44.95 24.30 -12.52
CA ASP A 384 46.06 24.94 -13.22
C ASP A 384 45.86 26.47 -13.42
N GLY A 385 44.80 27.10 -12.88
CA GLY A 385 44.61 28.56 -13.02
C GLY A 385 43.55 29.30 -12.19
N SER A 386 42.86 28.73 -11.20
CA SER A 386 41.77 29.43 -10.47
C SER A 386 41.63 29.00 -8.99
N THR A 387 41.37 29.96 -8.10
CA THR A 387 41.36 29.82 -6.62
C THR A 387 39.96 29.71 -5.98
N SER A 388 38.89 29.51 -6.73
CA SER A 388 37.54 29.33 -6.15
C SER A 388 36.86 28.09 -6.73
N SER A 389 36.93 26.97 -5.99
CA SER A 389 36.15 25.75 -6.29
C SER A 389 34.98 25.64 -5.30
N PRO A 390 33.80 25.15 -5.72
CA PRO A 390 32.71 24.83 -4.81
C PRO A 390 33.13 23.77 -3.78
N ALA A 391 32.59 23.83 -2.55
CA ALA A 391 32.91 22.90 -1.46
C ALA A 391 32.72 21.42 -1.87
N ASP A 392 31.74 21.13 -2.73
CA ASP A 392 31.41 19.78 -3.22
C ASP A 392 32.50 19.18 -4.15
N SER A 393 33.52 19.95 -4.51
CA SER A 393 34.61 19.55 -5.42
C SER A 393 35.98 19.44 -4.74
N GLU A 394 36.09 19.75 -3.45
CA GLU A 394 37.37 19.71 -2.71
C GLU A 394 37.95 18.30 -2.59
N TRP A 395 37.10 17.27 -2.61
CA TRP A 395 37.54 15.87 -2.59
C TRP A 395 38.52 15.59 -3.74
N ALA A 396 38.26 16.12 -4.93
CA ALA A 396 39.07 15.82 -6.10
C ALA A 396 40.43 16.50 -6.07
N LEU A 397 40.58 17.60 -5.33
CA LEU A 397 41.86 18.28 -5.13
C LEU A 397 42.70 17.59 -4.05
N SER A 398 42.05 17.04 -3.03
CA SER A 398 42.71 16.36 -1.90
C SER A 398 43.15 14.93 -2.21
N VAL A 399 42.51 14.27 -3.18
CA VAL A 399 42.83 12.90 -3.58
C VAL A 399 44.15 12.84 -4.38
N PRO A 400 45.12 11.99 -3.96
CA PRO A 400 46.31 11.68 -4.75
C PRO A 400 45.94 11.20 -6.14
N VAL A 401 46.71 11.57 -7.16
CA VAL A 401 46.37 11.20 -8.55
C VAL A 401 46.41 9.68 -8.72
N GLU A 402 47.32 9.02 -8.03
CA GLU A 402 47.49 7.57 -8.02
C GLU A 402 46.20 6.86 -7.61
N ASP A 403 45.42 7.48 -6.73
CA ASP A 403 44.18 6.92 -6.20
C ASP A 403 42.98 7.12 -7.15
N PHE A 404 43.11 7.91 -8.23
CA PHE A 404 42.09 7.99 -9.28
C PHE A 404 41.88 6.66 -10.02
N ILE A 405 42.83 5.73 -9.91
CA ILE A 405 42.64 4.37 -10.41
C ILE A 405 41.49 3.65 -9.71
N TYR A 406 41.28 3.91 -8.42
CA TYR A 406 40.15 3.37 -7.67
C TYR A 406 38.84 4.01 -8.09
N VAL A 407 38.86 5.30 -8.40
CA VAL A 407 37.69 6.01 -8.97
C VAL A 407 37.32 5.41 -10.32
N MET A 408 38.29 5.22 -11.22
CA MET A 408 38.08 4.59 -12.53
C MET A 408 37.53 3.16 -12.40
N HIS A 409 38.11 2.36 -11.52
CA HIS A 409 37.68 0.99 -11.26
C HIS A 409 36.21 0.94 -10.82
N ASP A 410 35.86 1.73 -9.82
CA ASP A 410 34.52 1.72 -9.24
C ASP A 410 33.47 2.29 -10.20
N VAL A 411 33.79 3.34 -10.96
CA VAL A 411 32.88 3.89 -11.97
C VAL A 411 32.57 2.83 -13.03
N ASN A 412 33.57 2.10 -13.53
CA ASN A 412 33.34 0.98 -14.45
C ASN A 412 32.49 -0.13 -13.82
N ALA A 413 32.73 -0.47 -12.56
CA ALA A 413 31.94 -1.47 -11.85
C ALA A 413 30.47 -1.04 -11.67
N VAL A 414 30.23 0.22 -11.31
CA VAL A 414 28.88 0.82 -11.21
C VAL A 414 28.19 0.81 -12.58
N ILE A 415 28.87 1.23 -13.65
CA ILE A 415 28.33 1.18 -15.02
C ILE A 415 27.96 -0.27 -15.38
N GLY A 416 28.80 -1.24 -15.03
CA GLY A 416 28.54 -2.67 -15.25
C GLY A 416 27.28 -3.16 -14.51
N GLU A 417 27.11 -2.79 -13.24
CA GLU A 417 25.94 -3.16 -12.43
C GLU A 417 24.63 -2.52 -12.97
N LEU A 418 24.71 -1.31 -13.53
CA LEU A 418 23.57 -0.57 -14.08
C LEU A 418 23.38 -0.77 -15.59
N SER A 419 24.19 -1.62 -16.21
CA SER A 419 24.08 -1.98 -17.63
C SER A 419 22.85 -2.83 -17.92
N GLU A 420 22.54 -3.04 -19.20
CA GLU A 420 21.43 -3.89 -19.63
C GLU A 420 21.54 -5.34 -19.09
N SER A 421 22.76 -5.86 -19.01
CA SER A 421 23.10 -7.17 -18.44
C SER A 421 23.37 -7.14 -16.93
N GLY A 422 23.25 -5.97 -16.29
CA GLY A 422 23.55 -5.80 -14.87
C GLY A 422 22.46 -6.33 -13.95
N ASP A 423 22.86 -6.81 -12.77
CA ASP A 423 21.94 -7.46 -11.84
C ASP A 423 20.88 -6.48 -11.32
N PHE A 424 21.20 -5.18 -11.19
CA PHE A 424 20.25 -4.18 -10.73
C PHE A 424 19.05 -4.03 -11.68
N VAL A 425 19.31 -3.87 -12.98
CA VAL A 425 18.25 -3.75 -13.99
C VAL A 425 17.42 -5.03 -14.06
N GLY A 426 18.07 -6.19 -13.97
CA GLY A 426 17.40 -7.49 -13.89
C GLY A 426 16.44 -7.59 -12.71
N ARG A 427 16.89 -7.23 -11.50
CA ARG A 427 16.08 -7.25 -10.27
C ARG A 427 14.86 -6.32 -10.36
N VAL A 428 15.05 -5.08 -10.83
CA VAL A 428 13.94 -4.12 -10.98
C VAL A 428 12.87 -4.65 -11.94
N ASN A 429 13.29 -5.22 -13.08
CA ASN A 429 12.36 -5.82 -14.04
C ASN A 429 11.63 -7.03 -13.47
N GLN A 430 12.30 -7.87 -12.68
CA GLN A 430 11.68 -9.03 -12.04
C GLN A 430 10.58 -8.60 -11.04
N LEU A 431 10.84 -7.56 -10.25
CA LEU A 431 9.86 -7.04 -9.29
C LEU A 431 8.63 -6.43 -9.98
N LEU A 432 8.82 -5.84 -11.16
CA LEU A 432 7.75 -5.22 -11.94
C LEU A 432 7.17 -6.16 -13.00
N ALA A 433 7.45 -7.47 -12.95
CA ALA A 433 7.06 -8.42 -14.01
C ALA A 433 5.54 -8.48 -14.28
N SER A 434 4.71 -8.10 -13.31
CA SER A 434 3.26 -8.01 -13.46
C SER A 434 2.79 -6.78 -14.26
N CYS A 435 3.67 -5.81 -14.53
CA CYS A 435 3.36 -4.61 -15.30
C CYS A 435 3.38 -4.89 -16.82
N PRO A 436 2.70 -4.04 -17.63
CA PRO A 436 2.78 -4.12 -19.08
C PRO A 436 4.22 -4.00 -19.61
N ILE A 437 4.50 -4.65 -20.74
CA ILE A 437 5.84 -4.69 -21.36
C ILE A 437 6.33 -3.28 -21.72
N GLU A 438 5.43 -2.38 -22.08
CA GLU A 438 5.73 -0.98 -22.37
C GLU A 438 6.29 -0.26 -21.13
N VAL A 439 5.73 -0.54 -19.96
CA VAL A 439 6.21 0.03 -18.68
C VAL A 439 7.60 -0.53 -18.35
N LEU A 440 7.78 -1.85 -18.46
CA LEU A 440 9.09 -2.49 -18.23
C LEU A 440 10.19 -1.92 -19.15
N THR A 441 9.85 -1.73 -20.43
CA THR A 441 10.76 -1.14 -21.41
C THR A 441 11.13 0.29 -21.03
N LEU A 442 10.15 1.11 -20.64
CA LEU A 442 10.39 2.49 -20.23
C LEU A 442 11.25 2.58 -18.97
N VAL A 443 10.99 1.74 -17.97
CA VAL A 443 11.78 1.69 -16.72
C VAL A 443 13.23 1.34 -17.03
N LYS A 444 13.44 0.29 -17.82
CA LYS A 444 14.77 -0.14 -18.27
C LYS A 444 15.50 0.98 -19.03
N GLN A 445 14.85 1.58 -20.02
CA GLN A 445 15.43 2.68 -20.80
C GLN A 445 15.78 3.88 -19.92
N SER A 446 14.94 4.22 -18.94
CA SER A 446 15.20 5.33 -18.02
C SER A 446 16.47 5.10 -17.19
N ILE A 447 16.68 3.88 -16.70
CA ILE A 447 17.90 3.52 -15.95
C ILE A 447 19.12 3.60 -16.88
N LEU A 448 19.05 3.01 -18.08
CA LEU A 448 20.16 3.03 -19.03
C LEU A 448 20.54 4.47 -19.43
N GLN A 449 19.55 5.33 -19.70
CA GLN A 449 19.77 6.74 -20.01
C GLN A 449 20.40 7.50 -18.84
N ALA A 450 20.06 7.19 -17.59
CA ALA A 450 20.68 7.83 -16.43
C ALA A 450 22.17 7.47 -16.26
N VAL A 451 22.63 6.35 -16.84
CA VAL A 451 24.02 5.89 -16.78
C VAL A 451 24.88 6.50 -17.90
N GLU A 452 24.29 6.95 -19.01
CA GLU A 452 25.06 7.52 -20.13
C GLU A 452 25.97 8.69 -19.71
N PRO A 453 25.52 9.70 -18.94
CA PRO A 453 26.40 10.77 -18.47
C PRO A 453 27.55 10.26 -17.58
N LEU A 454 27.38 9.14 -16.89
CA LEU A 454 28.45 8.53 -16.10
C LEU A 454 29.51 7.87 -16.99
N LYS A 455 29.09 7.24 -18.11
CA LYS A 455 30.02 6.68 -19.11
C LYS A 455 30.85 7.78 -19.77
N GLU A 456 30.23 8.93 -20.06
CA GLU A 456 30.89 10.10 -20.65
C GLU A 456 31.99 10.71 -19.75
N LEU A 457 31.99 10.41 -18.44
CA LEU A 457 33.05 10.86 -17.52
C LEU A 457 34.31 9.98 -17.57
N LEU A 458 34.23 8.74 -18.09
CA LEU A 458 35.38 7.82 -18.12
C LEU A 458 36.60 8.42 -18.82
N PRO A 459 36.49 9.03 -20.03
CA PRO A 459 37.65 9.66 -20.68
C PRO A 459 38.27 10.78 -19.84
N SER A 460 37.45 11.60 -19.17
CA SER A 460 37.91 12.70 -18.32
C SER A 460 38.71 12.19 -17.10
N ILE A 461 38.26 11.10 -16.46
CA ILE A 461 39.02 10.43 -15.39
C ILE A 461 40.36 9.93 -15.92
N MET A 462 40.37 9.35 -17.13
CA MET A 462 41.58 8.83 -17.77
C MET A 462 42.56 9.96 -18.11
N ASP A 463 42.08 11.09 -18.62
CA ASP A 463 42.90 12.26 -18.95
C ASP A 463 43.60 12.84 -17.71
N VAL A 464 42.93 12.87 -16.56
CA VAL A 464 43.54 13.28 -15.28
C VAL A 464 44.72 12.36 -14.92
N MET A 465 44.55 11.04 -15.07
CA MET A 465 45.61 10.07 -14.79
C MET A 465 46.78 10.21 -15.78
N ILE A 466 46.48 10.32 -17.08
CA ILE A 466 47.48 10.51 -18.15
C ILE A 466 48.27 11.80 -17.92
N GLY A 467 47.59 12.91 -17.62
CA GLY A 467 48.22 14.21 -17.40
C GLY A 467 49.32 14.17 -16.34
N VAL A 468 49.14 13.38 -15.29
CA VAL A 468 50.14 13.22 -14.22
C VAL A 468 51.28 12.30 -14.61
N ILE A 469 50.99 11.20 -15.30
CA ILE A 469 52.05 10.34 -15.85
C ILE A 469 52.93 11.15 -16.80
N VAL A 470 52.31 11.99 -17.65
CA VAL A 470 52.99 12.90 -18.57
C VAL A 470 53.80 13.95 -17.80
N LYS A 471 53.24 14.58 -16.76
CA LYS A 471 53.96 15.58 -15.94
C LYS A 471 55.20 14.99 -15.27
N ARG A 472 55.09 13.82 -14.65
CA ARG A 472 56.23 13.10 -14.03
C ARG A 472 57.28 12.69 -15.05
N SER A 473 56.83 12.13 -16.17
CA SER A 473 57.73 11.76 -17.27
C SER A 473 58.46 12.99 -17.80
N ASN A 474 57.79 14.13 -17.94
CA ASN A 474 58.40 15.39 -18.36
C ASN A 474 59.43 15.93 -17.35
N GLU A 475 59.18 15.79 -16.04
CA GLU A 475 60.17 16.15 -15.01
C GLU A 475 61.42 15.28 -15.12
N ASP A 476 61.27 13.97 -15.28
CA ASP A 476 62.41 13.08 -15.48
C ASP A 476 63.13 13.37 -16.81
N LEU A 477 62.40 13.66 -17.89
CA LEU A 477 62.99 14.07 -19.17
C LEU A 477 63.79 15.38 -19.09
N LYS A 478 63.52 16.29 -18.16
CA LYS A 478 64.34 17.52 -17.98
C LYS A 478 65.81 17.19 -17.70
N HIS A 479 66.08 16.06 -17.05
CA HIS A 479 67.45 15.60 -16.76
C HIS A 479 68.28 15.29 -18.03
N LEU A 480 67.66 15.08 -19.21
CA LEU A 480 68.36 14.97 -20.50
C LEU A 480 69.22 16.19 -20.80
N LYS A 481 68.72 17.39 -20.46
CA LYS A 481 69.43 18.64 -20.76
C LYS A 481 70.77 18.73 -20.03
N GLY A 482 70.92 18.05 -18.89
CA GLY A 482 72.17 17.98 -18.13
C GLY A 482 73.24 17.09 -18.77
N ILE A 483 72.84 16.06 -19.53
CA ILE A 483 73.78 15.09 -20.13
C ILE A 483 74.72 15.77 -21.13
N THR A 484 74.20 16.70 -21.93
CA THR A 484 74.99 17.47 -22.91
C THR A 484 76.08 18.31 -22.22
N ALA A 485 75.80 18.84 -21.03
CA ALA A 485 76.77 19.60 -20.23
C ALA A 485 77.86 18.69 -19.63
N THR A 486 77.48 17.51 -19.14
CA THR A 486 78.42 16.52 -18.57
C THR A 486 79.37 15.96 -19.63
N TYR A 487 78.87 15.69 -20.84
CA TYR A 487 79.67 15.15 -21.94
C TYR A 487 80.66 16.16 -22.53
N ARG A 488 80.29 17.46 -22.58
CA ARG A 488 81.18 18.53 -23.05
C ARG A 488 82.37 18.82 -22.11
N MET A 489 82.25 18.46 -20.84
CA MET A 489 83.28 18.71 -19.81
C MET A 489 84.33 17.59 -19.68
N THR A 490 84.14 16.44 -20.34
CA THR A 490 85.03 15.28 -20.19
C THR A 490 85.50 14.75 -21.54
N ASN A 491 86.80 14.90 -21.84
CA ASN A 491 87.43 14.40 -23.06
C ASN A 491 87.72 12.88 -23.02
N LYS A 492 86.87 12.10 -22.33
CA LYS A 492 87.01 10.66 -22.10
C LYS A 492 85.72 9.94 -22.49
N LEU A 493 85.86 8.82 -23.22
CA LEU A 493 84.73 7.94 -23.56
C LEU A 493 84.08 7.38 -22.27
N PRO A 494 82.74 7.46 -22.11
CA PRO A 494 82.07 6.93 -20.93
C PRO A 494 82.18 5.40 -20.87
N VAL A 495 82.54 4.86 -19.69
CA VAL A 495 82.68 3.41 -19.44
C VAL A 495 81.43 2.82 -18.76
N ARG A 496 80.49 3.68 -18.32
CA ARG A 496 79.22 3.27 -17.69
C ARG A 496 78.06 4.00 -18.37
N HIS A 497 76.90 3.34 -18.44
CA HIS A 497 75.65 3.97 -18.86
C HIS A 497 75.32 5.18 -17.97
N SER A 498 74.67 6.19 -18.56
CA SER A 498 74.24 7.38 -17.81
C SER A 498 73.21 6.97 -16.75
N PRO A 499 73.31 7.47 -15.49
CA PRO A 499 72.29 7.24 -14.44
C PRO A 499 70.89 7.68 -14.87
N TYR A 500 70.81 8.58 -15.84
CA TYR A 500 69.58 9.00 -16.49
C TYR A 500 68.82 7.84 -17.19
N VAL A 501 69.54 6.93 -17.85
CA VAL A 501 68.94 5.83 -18.62
C VAL A 501 68.19 4.86 -17.71
N SER A 502 68.65 4.68 -16.47
CA SER A 502 67.92 3.90 -15.46
C SER A 502 66.68 4.62 -14.91
N GLY A 503 66.66 5.95 -14.92
CA GLY A 503 65.58 6.78 -14.35
C GLY A 503 64.46 7.15 -15.32
N ILE A 504 64.72 7.20 -16.64
CA ILE A 504 63.76 7.69 -17.65
C ILE A 504 62.46 6.88 -17.72
N LEU A 505 62.51 5.58 -17.42
CA LEU A 505 61.34 4.69 -17.41
C LEU A 505 60.76 4.48 -16.00
N HIS A 506 61.28 5.16 -14.98
CA HIS A 506 60.84 4.98 -13.60
C HIS A 506 59.36 5.33 -13.38
N PRO A 507 58.81 6.45 -13.92
CA PRO A 507 57.38 6.76 -13.80
C PRO A 507 56.48 5.73 -14.47
N LEU A 508 56.96 5.06 -15.52
CA LEU A 508 56.23 3.98 -16.19
C LEU A 508 56.34 2.69 -15.39
N LYS A 509 57.53 2.33 -14.89
CA LYS A 509 57.76 1.11 -14.10
C LYS A 509 57.05 1.10 -12.74
N VAL A 510 57.00 2.24 -12.04
CA VAL A 510 56.33 2.32 -10.72
C VAL A 510 54.81 2.28 -10.86
N ASN A 511 54.27 2.81 -11.96
CA ASN A 511 52.83 2.77 -12.25
C ASN A 511 52.39 1.49 -13.01
N GLU A 512 53.31 0.74 -13.61
CA GLU A 512 53.06 -0.57 -14.25
C GLU A 512 52.90 -1.74 -13.28
N LEU A 513 53.05 -1.53 -11.97
CA LEU A 513 52.71 -2.56 -10.98
C LEU A 513 51.18 -2.61 -10.78
N PRO A 514 50.62 -3.81 -10.69
CA PRO A 514 49.53 -4.47 -11.44
C PRO A 514 48.20 -3.75 -11.75
N CYS A 515 47.97 -2.51 -11.32
CA CYS A 515 46.65 -1.88 -11.36
C CYS A 515 46.25 -1.36 -12.77
N LEU A 516 47.18 -0.83 -13.56
CA LEU A 516 46.91 -0.35 -14.93
C LEU A 516 46.58 -1.51 -15.89
N VAL A 517 47.24 -2.66 -15.73
CA VAL A 517 46.96 -3.88 -16.52
C VAL A 517 45.58 -4.46 -16.20
N PHE A 518 45.08 -4.27 -14.97
CA PHE A 518 43.75 -4.72 -14.56
C PHE A 518 42.63 -3.82 -15.13
N CYS A 519 42.81 -2.50 -15.13
CA CYS A 519 41.86 -1.57 -15.75
C CYS A 519 41.75 -1.77 -17.27
N PHE A 520 42.86 -1.96 -17.98
CA PHE A 520 42.84 -2.18 -19.44
C PHE A 520 42.18 -3.52 -19.84
N ARG A 521 42.33 -4.58 -19.05
CA ARG A 521 41.63 -5.87 -19.31
C ARG A 521 40.12 -5.80 -19.09
N SER A 522 39.64 -4.96 -18.16
CA SER A 522 38.19 -4.77 -17.94
C SER A 522 37.55 -3.93 -19.06
N THR A 523 38.24 -2.94 -19.62
CA THR A 523 37.71 -2.13 -20.74
C THR A 523 37.59 -2.92 -22.05
N ASP A 524 38.49 -3.86 -22.33
CA ASP A 524 38.40 -4.73 -23.51
C ASP A 524 37.21 -5.72 -23.44
N SER A 525 36.67 -5.96 -22.24
CA SER A 525 35.51 -6.83 -22.05
C SER A 525 34.16 -6.09 -22.15
N ILE A 526 34.17 -4.76 -22.18
CA ILE A 526 32.96 -3.90 -22.27
C ILE A 526 32.78 -3.32 -23.68
N LEU A 527 33.85 -3.33 -24.50
CA LEU A 527 33.85 -2.90 -25.91
C LEU A 527 33.73 -4.06 -26.91
N ALA A 528 33.34 -5.26 -26.46
CA ALA A 528 33.08 -6.44 -27.29
C ALA A 528 31.60 -6.83 -27.28
#